data_AF-A0A8T6SCG8-F1
#
_entry.id   AF-A0A8T6SCG8-F1
#
_cell.length_a   1.000
_cell.length_b   1.000
_cell.length_c   1.000
_cell.angle_alpha   90.00
_cell.angle_beta   90.00
_cell.angle_gamma   90.00
#
_symmetry.space_group_name_H-M   'P 1'
#
loop_
_entity.id
_entity.type
_entity.pdbx_description
1 polymer ?
#
loop_
_entity_poly.entity_id
_entity_poly.type
_entity_poly.pdbx_seq_one_letter_code
_entity_poly.pdbx_strand_id
1 'polypeptide(L)'
;MTGVEEELEKMVYALADYANALESASQTLRDHLQELGPRVKDYDLGQLRWEEREGSSGPYQAATERGNLEPPRYGHWQALVKDLRDHDGKLTKQGYFLWLFQDEKTVGRKKQRY
;
A
#
# COMPACT_ATOMS: atom_id res chain seq x y z
N MET A 1 49.32 -19.32 -18.14
CA MET A 1 47.88 -19.54 -18.33
C MET A 1 47.67 -20.46 -19.50
N THR A 2 47.01 -21.60 -19.27
CA THR A 2 46.56 -22.49 -20.34
C THR A 2 45.28 -21.91 -20.96
N GLY A 3 44.99 -22.19 -22.24
CA GLY A 3 43.77 -21.68 -22.89
C GLY A 3 42.46 -22.08 -22.18
N VAL A 4 42.49 -23.14 -21.36
CA VAL A 4 41.36 -23.57 -20.54
C VAL A 4 41.11 -22.63 -19.36
N GLU A 5 42.18 -22.11 -18.73
CA GLU A 5 42.06 -21.16 -17.61
C GLU A 5 41.46 -19.83 -18.08
N GLU A 6 41.83 -19.37 -19.27
CA GLU A 6 41.30 -18.13 -19.86
C GLU A 6 39.80 -18.25 -20.20
N GLU A 7 39.37 -19.40 -20.76
CA GLU A 7 37.97 -19.65 -21.05
C GLU A 7 37.12 -19.80 -19.78
N LEU A 8 37.67 -20.46 -18.75
CA LEU A 8 37.02 -20.53 -17.43
C LEU A 8 36.84 -19.14 -16.82
N GLU A 9 37.85 -18.29 -16.90
CA GLU A 9 37.79 -16.92 -16.39
C GLU A 9 36.71 -16.10 -17.12
N LYS A 10 36.63 -16.18 -18.46
CA LYS A 10 35.56 -15.54 -19.25
C LYS A 10 34.17 -16.04 -18.83
N MET A 11 34.01 -17.34 -18.60
CA MET A 11 32.73 -17.91 -18.15
C MET A 11 32.34 -17.40 -16.75
N VAL A 12 33.30 -17.28 -15.83
CA VAL A 12 33.06 -16.74 -14.49
C VAL A 12 32.60 -15.29 -14.56
N TYR A 13 33.27 -14.45 -15.36
CA TYR A 13 32.85 -13.06 -15.55
C TYR A 13 31.45 -12.96 -16.16
N ALA A 14 31.17 -13.73 -17.22
CA ALA A 14 29.85 -13.73 -17.85
C ALA A 14 28.73 -14.17 -16.89
N LEU A 15 28.99 -15.17 -16.03
CA LEU A 15 28.04 -15.60 -15.00
C LEU A 15 27.83 -14.53 -13.92
N ALA A 16 28.91 -13.85 -13.50
CA ALA A 16 28.82 -12.78 -12.52
C ALA A 16 28.02 -11.59 -13.05
N ASP A 17 28.27 -11.18 -14.29
CA ASP A 17 27.54 -10.09 -14.95
C ASP A 17 26.05 -10.43 -15.09
N TYR A 18 25.74 -11.68 -15.48
CA TYR A 18 24.36 -12.15 -15.57
C TYR A 18 23.67 -12.14 -14.20
N ALA A 19 24.33 -12.63 -13.15
CA ALA A 19 23.78 -12.63 -11.79
C ALA A 19 23.51 -11.21 -11.29
N ASN A 20 24.44 -10.27 -11.51
CA ASN A 20 24.26 -8.86 -11.16
C ASN A 20 23.08 -8.22 -11.90
N ALA A 21 22.92 -8.54 -13.19
CA ALA A 21 21.79 -8.06 -13.98
C ALA A 21 20.45 -8.57 -13.43
N LEU A 22 20.38 -9.85 -13.03
CA LEU A 22 19.18 -10.42 -12.41
C LEU A 22 18.86 -9.79 -11.06
N GLU A 23 19.86 -9.51 -10.24
CA GLU A 23 19.67 -8.83 -8.96
C GLU A 23 19.13 -7.41 -9.16
N SER A 24 19.74 -6.65 -10.07
CA SER A 24 19.30 -5.31 -10.41
C SER A 24 17.85 -5.30 -10.94
N ALA A 25 17.52 -6.20 -11.88
CA ALA A 25 16.16 -6.34 -12.38
C ALA A 25 15.16 -6.71 -11.28
N SER A 26 15.55 -7.59 -10.35
CA SER A 26 14.72 -7.99 -9.21
C SER A 26 14.47 -6.82 -8.27
N GLN A 27 15.47 -5.97 -8.04
CA GLN A 27 15.33 -4.78 -7.21
C GLN A 27 14.38 -3.77 -7.87
N THR A 28 14.57 -3.46 -9.16
CA THR A 28 13.68 -2.57 -9.91
C THR A 28 12.23 -3.05 -9.90
N LEU A 29 12.00 -4.36 -10.05
CA LEU A 29 10.67 -4.96 -9.93
C LEU A 29 10.05 -4.73 -8.54
N ARG A 30 10.84 -4.89 -7.47
CA ARG A 30 10.36 -4.65 -6.10
C ARG A 30 10.00 -3.19 -5.89
N ASP A 31 10.82 -2.26 -6.39
CA ASP A 31 10.58 -0.84 -6.28
C ASP A 31 9.29 -0.44 -7.00
N HIS A 32 9.08 -0.91 -8.24
CA HIS A 32 7.82 -0.69 -8.96
C HIS A 32 6.61 -1.33 -8.28
N LEU A 33 6.76 -2.53 -7.70
CA LEU A 33 5.68 -3.15 -6.94
C LEU A 33 5.32 -2.34 -5.68
N GLN A 34 6.29 -1.69 -5.05
CA GLN A 34 6.04 -0.74 -3.96
C GLN A 34 5.35 0.54 -4.45
N GLU A 35 5.74 1.07 -5.62
CA GLU A 35 5.12 2.24 -6.24
C GLU A 35 3.66 2.02 -6.63
N LEU A 36 3.30 0.80 -7.05
CA LEU A 36 1.89 0.43 -7.30
C LEU A 36 1.02 0.55 -6.04
N GLY A 37 1.65 0.55 -4.86
CA GLY A 37 0.98 0.61 -3.58
C GLY A 37 0.11 -0.63 -3.29
N PRO A 38 -0.55 -0.66 -2.13
CA PRO A 38 -1.48 -1.72 -1.80
C PRO A 38 -2.67 -1.72 -2.77
N ARG A 39 -3.07 -2.90 -3.26
CA ARG A 39 -4.19 -3.05 -4.19
C ARG A 39 -5.45 -2.45 -3.56
N VAL A 40 -6.06 -1.48 -4.24
CA VAL A 40 -7.27 -0.73 -3.83
C VAL A 40 -8.42 -1.65 -3.37
N LYS A 41 -8.49 -2.89 -3.89
CA LYS A 41 -9.55 -3.84 -3.56
C LYS A 41 -9.29 -4.70 -2.30
N ASP A 42 -8.06 -4.74 -1.80
CA ASP A 42 -7.65 -5.65 -0.72
C ASP A 42 -7.23 -4.87 0.55
N TYR A 43 -8.19 -4.17 1.16
CA TYR A 43 -7.99 -3.61 2.50
C TYR A 43 -9.08 -4.02 3.49
N ASP A 44 -8.66 -4.20 4.73
CA ASP A 44 -9.52 -4.58 5.84
C ASP A 44 -9.74 -3.38 6.75
N LEU A 45 -11.00 -2.91 6.81
CA LEU A 45 -11.38 -1.81 7.70
C LEU A 45 -11.23 -2.17 9.18
N GLY A 46 -11.18 -3.45 9.54
CA GLY A 46 -10.94 -3.94 10.90
C GLY A 46 -9.49 -3.76 11.37
N GLN A 47 -8.53 -3.64 10.45
CA GLN A 47 -7.12 -3.40 10.79
C GLN A 47 -6.85 -1.95 11.16
N LEU A 48 -7.70 -1.02 10.72
CA LEU A 48 -7.49 0.40 10.96
C LEU A 48 -7.90 0.78 12.38
N ARG A 49 -7.17 1.75 12.95
CA ARG A 49 -7.51 2.36 14.22
C ARG A 49 -8.62 3.39 14.01
N TRP A 50 -9.79 3.08 14.56
CA TRP A 50 -10.97 3.93 14.55
C TRP A 50 -11.22 4.51 15.93
N GLU A 51 -11.52 5.80 15.97
CA GLU A 51 -11.86 6.54 17.18
C GLU A 51 -13.29 7.06 17.06
N GLU A 52 -14.12 6.82 18.07
CA GLU A 52 -15.48 7.36 18.09
C GLU A 52 -15.44 8.88 18.22
N ARG A 53 -16.30 9.56 17.46
CA ARG A 53 -16.44 11.01 17.45
C ARG A 53 -17.90 11.40 17.30
N GLU A 54 -18.24 12.55 17.84
CA GLU A 54 -19.55 13.16 17.66
C GLU A 54 -19.51 14.17 16.52
N GLY A 55 -20.48 14.11 15.61
CA GLY A 55 -20.63 15.04 14.49
C GLY A 55 -22.01 15.67 14.48
N SER A 56 -22.22 16.65 13.60
CA SER A 56 -23.52 17.33 13.46
C SER A 56 -24.68 16.39 13.10
N SER A 57 -24.37 15.21 12.55
CA SER A 57 -25.33 14.17 12.14
C SER A 57 -25.28 12.93 13.05
N GLY A 58 -24.81 13.09 14.29
CA GLY A 58 -24.68 12.02 15.27
C GLY A 58 -23.30 11.35 15.29
N PRO A 59 -23.16 10.24 16.02
CA PRO A 59 -21.88 9.57 16.21
C PRO A 59 -21.35 8.95 14.92
N TYR A 60 -20.04 9.01 14.77
CA TYR A 60 -19.28 8.38 13.69
C TYR A 60 -17.93 7.90 14.22
N GLN A 61 -17.17 7.21 13.38
CA GLN A 61 -15.81 6.80 13.68
C GLN A 61 -14.84 7.48 12.73
N ALA A 62 -13.68 7.91 13.23
CA ALA A 62 -12.63 8.53 12.45
C ALA A 62 -11.32 7.74 12.56
N ALA A 63 -10.64 7.57 11.44
CA ALA A 63 -9.27 7.08 11.38
C ALA A 63 -8.38 8.20 10.83
N THR A 64 -7.19 8.37 11.40
CA THR A 64 -6.21 9.36 10.95
C THR A 64 -4.97 8.67 10.40
N GLU A 65 -4.27 9.33 9.48
CA GLU A 65 -2.99 8.86 8.95
C GLU A 65 -2.01 8.58 10.09
N ARG A 66 -1.83 9.54 11.01
CA ARG A 66 -0.94 9.42 12.17
C ARG A 66 -1.28 8.21 13.05
N GLY A 67 -2.56 7.86 13.20
CA GLY A 67 -3.00 6.69 13.97
C GLY A 67 -2.73 5.34 13.28
N ASN A 68 -2.36 5.36 11.99
CA ASN A 68 -2.24 4.18 11.14
C ASN A 68 -0.89 4.09 10.40
N LEU A 69 0.16 4.80 10.84
CA LEU A 69 1.50 4.76 10.22
C LEU A 69 2.26 3.43 10.40
N GLU A 70 1.87 2.60 11.37
CA GLU A 70 2.56 1.35 11.67
C GLU A 70 2.04 0.19 10.80
N PRO A 71 2.91 -0.73 10.34
CA PRO A 71 2.48 -1.99 9.75
C PRO A 71 1.66 -2.85 10.73
N PRO A 72 0.66 -3.62 10.26
CA PRO A 72 0.18 -3.70 8.88
C PRO A 72 -0.81 -2.58 8.51
N ARG A 73 -1.20 -1.72 9.46
CA ARG A 73 -2.28 -0.72 9.29
C ARG A 73 -1.98 0.28 8.17
N TYR A 74 -0.71 0.65 8.00
CA TYR A 74 -0.32 1.64 7.00
C TYR A 74 -0.68 1.23 5.58
N GLY A 75 -0.49 -0.04 5.22
CA GLY A 75 -0.91 -0.53 3.91
C GLY A 75 -2.42 -0.45 3.71
N HIS A 76 -3.21 -0.85 4.72
CA HIS A 76 -4.67 -0.73 4.65
C HIS A 76 -5.14 0.73 4.59
N TRP A 77 -4.44 1.64 5.27
CA TRP A 77 -4.73 3.07 5.26
C TRP A 77 -4.50 3.68 3.88
N GLN A 78 -3.32 3.43 3.30
CA GLN A 78 -2.98 3.93 1.96
C GLN A 78 -3.96 3.41 0.91
N ALA A 79 -4.34 2.13 0.98
CA ALA A 79 -5.32 1.54 0.07
C ALA A 79 -6.70 2.19 0.19
N LEU A 80 -7.18 2.41 1.42
CA LEU A 80 -8.47 3.06 1.69
C LEU A 80 -8.48 4.51 1.19
N VAL A 81 -7.44 5.30 1.49
CA VAL A 81 -7.36 6.70 1.04
C VAL A 81 -7.30 6.77 -0.49
N LYS A 82 -6.58 5.84 -1.13
CA LYS A 82 -6.56 5.74 -2.59
C LYS A 82 -7.96 5.38 -3.14
N ASP A 83 -8.64 4.37 -2.61
CA ASP A 83 -9.99 3.97 -3.04
C ASP A 83 -10.98 5.13 -2.91
N LEU A 84 -10.90 5.88 -1.81
CA LEU A 84 -11.72 7.07 -1.60
C LEU A 84 -11.41 8.15 -2.64
N ARG A 85 -10.15 8.45 -2.92
CA ARG A 85 -9.77 9.44 -3.96
C ARG A 85 -10.25 9.01 -5.36
N ASP A 86 -10.16 7.73 -5.67
CA ASP A 86 -10.66 7.16 -6.93
C ASP A 86 -12.20 7.26 -7.06
N HIS A 87 -12.92 7.46 -5.94
CA HIS A 87 -14.39 7.61 -5.86
C HIS A 87 -14.82 8.98 -5.32
N ASP A 88 -14.14 10.06 -5.72
CA ASP A 88 -14.51 11.44 -5.37
C ASP A 88 -14.63 11.70 -3.84
N GLY A 89 -13.80 10.99 -3.07
CA GLY A 89 -13.69 11.09 -1.63
C GLY A 89 -14.77 10.33 -0.84
N LYS A 90 -15.67 9.57 -1.47
CA LYS A 90 -16.79 8.90 -0.77
C LYS A 90 -17.16 7.57 -1.41
N LEU A 91 -17.34 6.53 -0.61
CA LEU A 91 -17.83 5.25 -1.09
C LEU A 91 -18.51 4.44 0.03
N THR A 92 -19.24 3.40 -0.36
CA THR A 92 -19.80 2.42 0.59
C THR A 92 -19.10 1.08 0.42
N LYS A 93 -18.58 0.52 1.51
CA LYS A 93 -17.86 -0.77 1.50
C LYS A 93 -17.99 -1.47 2.85
N GLN A 94 -18.12 -2.79 2.85
CA GLN A 94 -18.23 -3.62 4.05
C GLN A 94 -19.32 -3.14 5.04
N GLY A 95 -20.44 -2.59 4.55
CA GLY A 95 -21.55 -2.09 5.38
C GLY A 95 -21.31 -0.72 6.03
N TYR A 96 -20.23 -0.03 5.68
CA TYR A 96 -19.94 1.32 6.14
C TYR A 96 -19.99 2.31 4.97
N PHE A 97 -20.62 3.46 5.22
CA PHE A 97 -20.40 4.65 4.43
C PHE A 97 -19.09 5.30 4.88
N LEU A 98 -18.17 5.51 3.94
CA LEU A 98 -16.82 6.03 4.15
C LEU A 98 -16.69 7.38 3.44
N TRP A 99 -15.97 8.32 4.04
CA TRP A 99 -15.64 9.58 3.40
C TRP A 99 -14.26 10.08 3.81
N LEU A 100 -13.56 10.73 2.88
CA LEU A 100 -12.32 11.45 3.13
C LEU A 100 -12.65 12.88 3.55
N PHE A 101 -12.02 13.37 4.61
CA PHE A 101 -12.12 14.77 5.02
C PHE A 101 -11.28 15.66 4.10
N GLN A 102 -11.54 16.98 4.14
CA GLN A 102 -10.81 17.96 3.33
C GLN A 102 -9.30 18.03 3.65
N ASP A 103 -8.89 17.58 4.84
CA ASP A 103 -7.48 17.50 5.21
C ASP A 103 -6.73 16.36 4.49
N GLU A 104 -7.45 15.50 3.77
CA GLU A 104 -6.99 14.27 3.12
C GLU A 104 -6.23 13.28 4.02
N LYS A 105 -6.27 13.51 5.34
CA LYS A 105 -5.52 12.75 6.34
C LYS A 105 -6.43 12.12 7.39
N THR A 106 -7.72 12.42 7.32
CA THR A 106 -8.76 11.83 8.14
C THR A 106 -9.79 11.16 7.27
N VAL A 107 -10.13 9.91 7.61
CA VAL A 107 -11.24 9.17 7.01
C VAL A 107 -12.32 8.97 8.05
N GLY A 108 -13.55 9.34 7.71
CA GLY A 108 -14.72 9.04 8.51
C GLY A 108 -15.40 7.77 8.03
N ARG A 109 -16.03 7.04 8.96
CA ARG A 109 -16.96 5.96 8.65
C ARG A 109 -18.19 6.02 9.53
N LYS A 110 -19.32 5.60 8.96
CA LYS A 110 -20.58 5.40 9.68
C LYS A 110 -21.24 4.13 9.18
N LYS A 111 -21.80 3.32 10.08
CA LYS A 111 -22.61 2.15 9.66
C LYS A 111 -23.78 2.64 8.84
N GLN A 112 -23.95 2.07 7.64
CA GLN A 112 -25.15 2.32 6.88
C GLN A 112 -26.31 1.56 7.54
N ARG A 113 -27.42 2.26 7.83
CA ARG A 113 -28.67 1.59 8.21
C ARG A 113 -29.31 1.13 6.90
N TYR A 114 -29.43 -0.18 6.72
CA TYR A 114 -30.28 -0.78 5.69
C TYR A 114 -31.72 -0.84 6.18
#